data_AF-A0AAV4H6Q3-F1
#
_entry.id   AF-A0AAV4H6Q3-F1
#
_cell.length_a   1.000
_cell.length_b   1.000
_cell.length_c   1.000
_cell.angle_alpha   90.00
_cell.angle_beta   90.00
_cell.angle_gamma   90.00
#
_symmetry.space_group_name_H-M   'P 1'
#
loop_
_entity.id
_entity.type
_entity.pdbx_description
1 polymer ?
#
loop_
_entity_poly.entity_id
_entity_poly.type
_entity_poly.pdbx_seq_one_letter_code
_entity_poly.pdbx_strand_id
1 'polypeptide(L)'
;MCSFTVRRWSKELAGTSPTETDLHDKARCGRPNTVNDIQHQERVDEIVQANRRIKVREISEMLGISTGRAQFIIHDVLGYRKLCARWVPHMLSPELNLN
;
A
#
# COMPACT_ATOMS: atom_id res chain seq x y z
N MET A 1 21.99 -24.59 -14.32
CA MET A 1 22.45 -23.38 -13.58
C MET A 1 23.69 -22.84 -14.28
N CYS A 2 23.81 -21.52 -14.46
CA CYS A 2 24.95 -20.92 -15.17
C CYS A 2 26.25 -21.05 -14.35
N SER A 3 27.38 -21.38 -15.00
CA SER A 3 28.70 -21.56 -14.36
C SER A 3 29.14 -20.32 -13.57
N PHE A 4 28.73 -19.13 -14.01
CA PHE A 4 29.05 -17.87 -13.33
C PHE A 4 28.43 -17.76 -11.94
N THR A 5 27.15 -18.15 -11.80
CA THR A 5 26.43 -18.08 -10.52
C THR A 5 27.02 -19.04 -9.49
N VAL A 6 27.40 -20.25 -9.91
CA VAL A 6 28.03 -21.26 -9.05
C VAL A 6 29.39 -20.78 -8.51
N ARG A 7 30.23 -20.21 -9.39
CA ARG A 7 31.55 -19.68 -9.00
C ARG A 7 31.46 -18.50 -8.04
N ARG A 8 30.46 -17.64 -8.18
CA ARG A 8 30.25 -16.49 -7.28
C ARG A 8 29.83 -16.96 -5.88
N TRP A 9 28.82 -17.82 -5.80
CA TRP A 9 28.32 -18.37 -4.54
C TRP A 9 29.38 -19.17 -3.78
N SER A 10 30.19 -19.96 -4.48
CA SER A 10 31.29 -20.72 -3.85
C SER A 10 32.34 -19.82 -3.20
N LYS A 11 32.60 -18.63 -3.75
CA LYS A 11 33.53 -17.65 -3.15
C LYS A 11 32.92 -16.95 -1.94
N GLU A 12 31.65 -16.56 -2.02
CA GLU A 12 30.93 -15.92 -0.92
C GLU A 12 30.82 -16.86 0.30
N LEU A 13 30.56 -18.15 0.06
CA LEU A 13 30.51 -19.18 1.10
C LEU A 13 31.89 -19.46 1.72
N ALA A 14 32.94 -19.51 0.91
CA ALA A 14 34.30 -19.77 1.42
C ALA A 14 34.87 -18.62 2.27
N GLY A 15 34.32 -17.41 2.13
CA GLY A 15 34.74 -16.23 2.89
C GLY A 15 33.98 -16.00 4.20
N THR A 16 32.96 -16.81 4.51
CA THR A 16 32.06 -16.60 5.65
C THR A 16 32.15 -17.78 6.62
N SER A 17 32.09 -17.53 7.93
CA SER A 17 32.07 -18.61 8.92
C SER A 17 30.77 -19.43 8.81
N PRO A 18 30.75 -20.75 9.14
CA PRO A 18 29.55 -21.59 9.03
C PRO A 18 28.33 -21.06 9.80
N THR A 19 28.57 -20.20 10.79
CA THR A 19 27.56 -19.60 11.66
C THR A 19 26.99 -18.28 11.12
N GLU A 20 27.62 -17.65 10.12
CA GLU A 20 27.22 -16.36 9.52
C GLU A 20 26.69 -16.50 8.08
N THR A 21 26.47 -17.73 7.61
CA THR A 21 26.01 -17.94 6.24
C THR A 21 24.54 -17.57 6.10
N ASP A 22 24.26 -16.33 5.68
CA ASP A 22 22.92 -15.91 5.28
C ASP A 22 22.58 -16.47 3.90
N LEU A 23 21.58 -17.36 3.86
CA LEU A 23 21.08 -17.98 2.63
C LEU A 23 19.99 -17.15 1.96
N HIS A 24 19.53 -16.06 2.59
CA HIS A 24 18.52 -15.19 2.02
C HIS A 24 19.11 -14.21 1.00
N ASP A 25 18.28 -13.86 0.02
CA ASP A 25 18.62 -12.79 -0.92
C ASP A 25 18.80 -11.47 -0.17
N LYS A 26 19.90 -10.78 -0.44
CA LYS A 26 20.11 -9.41 0.06
C LYS A 26 18.97 -8.50 -0.38
N ALA A 27 18.66 -7.51 0.45
CA ALA A 27 17.68 -6.48 0.14
C ALA A 27 17.95 -5.90 -1.25
N ARG A 28 16.96 -6.03 -2.15
CA ARG A 28 17.09 -5.55 -3.52
C ARG A 28 16.71 -4.08 -3.56
N CYS A 29 17.50 -3.27 -4.27
CA CYS A 29 17.13 -1.91 -4.61
C CYS A 29 15.92 -1.98 -5.56
N GLY A 30 14.71 -1.86 -5.02
CA GLY A 30 13.50 -1.72 -5.83
C GLY A 30 13.51 -0.41 -6.62
N ARG A 31 12.52 -0.23 -7.51
CA ARG A 31 12.34 1.06 -8.20
C ARG A 31 12.06 2.15 -7.15
N PRO A 32 12.83 3.24 -7.11
CA PRO A 32 12.54 4.34 -6.19
C PRO A 32 11.16 4.94 -6.52
N ASN A 33 10.35 5.12 -5.48
CA ASN A 33 9.04 5.75 -5.57
C ASN A 33 9.24 7.27 -5.49
N THR A 34 9.53 7.87 -6.64
CA THR A 34 10.14 9.22 -6.71
C THR A 34 9.14 10.34 -6.44
N VAL A 35 9.34 11.03 -5.30
CA VAL A 35 9.24 12.49 -5.08
C VAL A 35 7.87 13.18 -5.02
N ASN A 36 6.79 12.67 -5.62
CA ASN A 36 5.46 13.31 -5.49
C ASN A 36 4.58 12.72 -4.37
N ASP A 37 5.14 11.85 -3.53
CA ASP A 37 4.36 10.98 -2.65
C ASP A 37 3.55 11.75 -1.60
N ILE A 38 4.16 12.73 -0.93
CA ILE A 38 3.52 13.43 0.20
C ILE A 38 2.28 14.22 -0.26
N GLN A 39 2.38 15.00 -1.33
CA GLN A 39 1.24 15.77 -1.85
C GLN A 39 0.08 14.87 -2.32
N HIS A 40 0.39 13.72 -2.92
CA HIS A 40 -0.64 12.76 -3.32
C HIS A 40 -1.24 12.05 -2.11
N GLN A 41 -0.46 11.72 -1.08
CA GLN A 41 -0.96 11.15 0.17
C GLN A 41 -1.96 12.09 0.85
N GLU A 42 -1.60 13.36 1.02
CA GLU A 42 -2.46 14.38 1.64
C GLU A 42 -3.77 14.55 0.87
N ARG A 43 -3.71 14.67 -0.46
CA ARG A 43 -4.92 14.79 -1.29
C ARG A 43 -5.80 13.54 -1.24
N VAL A 44 -5.20 12.34 -1.21
CA VAL A 44 -5.99 11.10 -1.05
C VAL A 44 -6.68 11.10 0.31
N ASP A 45 -6.00 11.51 1.38
CA ASP A 45 -6.57 11.58 2.72
C ASP A 45 -7.75 12.56 2.78
N GLU A 46 -7.60 13.77 2.24
CA GLU A 46 -8.66 14.76 2.14
C GLU A 46 -9.91 14.22 1.42
N ILE A 47 -9.71 13.56 0.27
CA ILE A 47 -10.81 12.99 -0.53
C ILE A 47 -11.53 11.88 0.23
N VAL A 48 -10.79 10.98 0.89
CA VAL A 48 -11.35 9.87 1.67
C VAL A 48 -12.11 10.38 2.90
N GLN A 49 -11.59 11.40 3.59
CA GLN A 49 -12.26 12.01 4.74
C GLN A 49 -13.54 12.75 4.33
N ALA A 50 -13.53 13.45 3.20
CA ALA A 50 -14.71 14.13 2.66
C ALA A 50 -15.81 13.14 2.24
N ASN A 51 -15.44 11.99 1.64
CA ASN A 51 -16.38 10.94 1.27
C ASN A 51 -15.78 9.55 1.52
N ARG A 52 -16.10 8.98 2.69
CA ARG A 52 -15.62 7.65 3.10
C ARG A 52 -16.13 6.49 2.22
N ARG A 53 -17.07 6.73 1.30
CA ARG A 53 -17.62 5.73 0.38
C ARG A 53 -17.09 5.85 -1.05
N ILE A 54 -16.14 6.76 -1.30
CA ILE A 54 -15.55 6.95 -2.63
C ILE A 54 -14.81 5.69 -3.12
N LYS A 55 -14.83 5.43 -4.44
CA LYS A 55 -14.12 4.31 -5.04
C LYS A 55 -12.67 4.68 -5.34
N VAL A 56 -11.77 3.72 -5.20
CA VAL A 56 -10.34 3.87 -5.55
C VAL A 56 -10.14 4.34 -6.99
N ARG A 57 -10.99 3.88 -7.92
CA ARG A 57 -10.95 4.31 -9.33
C ARG A 57 -11.27 5.80 -9.50
N GLU A 58 -12.23 6.32 -8.75
CA GLU A 58 -12.60 7.74 -8.80
C GLU A 58 -11.44 8.60 -8.26
N ILE A 59 -10.80 8.18 -7.18
CA ILE A 59 -9.59 8.84 -6.64
C ILE A 59 -8.46 8.85 -7.69
N SER A 60 -8.24 7.72 -8.36
CA SER A 60 -7.24 7.57 -9.41
C SER A 60 -7.50 8.51 -10.59
N GLU A 61 -8.75 8.62 -11.03
CA GLU A 61 -9.18 9.53 -12.11
C GLU A 61 -9.04 11.00 -11.68
N MET A 62 -9.42 11.35 -10.45
CA MET A 62 -9.30 12.72 -9.91
C MET A 62 -7.85 13.20 -9.78
N LEU A 63 -6.95 12.30 -9.36
CA LEU A 63 -5.55 12.65 -9.09
C LEU A 63 -4.60 12.33 -10.25
N GLY A 64 -5.10 11.73 -11.35
CA GLY A 64 -4.30 11.35 -12.51
C GLY A 64 -3.23 10.29 -12.20
N ILE A 65 -3.42 9.49 -11.15
CA ILE A 65 -2.50 8.42 -10.74
C ILE A 65 -3.06 7.06 -11.16
N SER A 66 -2.22 6.03 -11.22
CA SER A 66 -2.72 4.68 -11.51
C SER A 66 -3.58 4.13 -10.36
N THR A 67 -4.56 3.29 -10.69
CA THR A 67 -5.45 2.66 -9.69
C THR A 67 -4.66 1.87 -8.64
N GLY A 68 -3.62 1.14 -9.07
CA GLY A 68 -2.76 0.40 -8.14
C GLY A 68 -1.98 1.31 -7.20
N ARG A 69 -1.57 2.50 -7.68
CA ARG A 69 -0.92 3.50 -6.83
C ARG A 69 -1.87 4.11 -5.83
N ALA A 70 -3.08 4.46 -6.26
CA ALA A 70 -4.14 4.95 -5.36
C ALA A 70 -4.47 3.90 -4.28
N GLN A 71 -4.59 2.62 -4.66
CA GLN A 71 -4.82 1.53 -3.72
C GLN A 71 -3.69 1.38 -2.70
N PHE A 72 -2.44 1.42 -3.15
CA PHE A 72 -1.28 1.36 -2.26
C PHE A 72 -1.26 2.51 -1.26
N ILE A 73 -1.54 3.75 -1.71
CA ILE A 73 -1.58 4.91 -0.81
C ILE A 73 -2.68 4.73 0.24
N ILE A 74 -3.89 4.35 -0.17
CA ILE A 74 -5.02 4.16 0.74
C ILE A 74 -4.72 3.07 1.78
N HIS A 75 -4.20 1.92 1.35
CA HIS A 75 -4.05 0.75 2.22
C HIS A 75 -2.72 0.73 2.98
N ASP A 76 -1.59 0.87 2.28
CA ASP A 76 -0.27 0.61 2.83
C ASP A 76 0.36 1.86 3.45
N VAL A 77 0.01 3.05 2.93
CA VAL A 77 0.55 4.32 3.44
C VAL A 77 -0.37 4.94 4.49
N LEU A 78 -1.65 5.12 4.18
CA LEU A 78 -2.63 5.75 5.06
C LEU A 78 -3.32 4.76 6.01
N GLY A 79 -3.22 3.46 5.76
CA GLY A 79 -3.78 2.42 6.64
C GLY A 79 -5.31 2.28 6.59
N TYR A 80 -5.99 2.89 5.61
CA TYR A 80 -7.43 2.77 5.47
C TYR A 80 -7.83 1.35 5.05
N ARG A 81 -8.94 0.88 5.64
CA ARG A 81 -9.55 -0.42 5.32
C ARG A 81 -10.98 -0.23 4.87
N LYS A 82 -11.37 -0.99 3.85
CA LYS A 82 -12.77 -1.06 3.42
C LYS A 82 -13.57 -1.84 4.45
N LEU A 83 -14.52 -1.18 5.11
CA LEU A 83 -15.45 -1.81 6.04
C LEU A 83 -16.82 -1.96 5.38
N CYS A 84 -17.53 -3.05 5.72
CA CYS A 84 -18.93 -3.20 5.34
C CYS A 84 -19.79 -2.22 6.13
N ALA A 85 -20.71 -1.53 5.46
CA ALA A 85 -21.69 -0.69 6.14
C ALA A 85 -22.62 -1.57 6.99
N ARG A 86 -22.94 -1.12 8.20
CA ARG A 86 -23.97 -1.76 9.03
C ARG A 86 -25.34 -1.49 8.42
N TRP A 87 -26.16 -2.52 8.29
CA TRP A 87 -27.57 -2.38 7.93
C TRP A 87 -28.31 -1.64 9.05
N VAL A 88 -28.98 -0.54 8.70
CA VAL A 88 -29.81 0.23 9.62
C VAL A 88 -31.28 -0.03 9.25
N PRO A 89 -32.06 -0.71 10.11
CA PRO A 89 -33.49 -0.88 9.88
C PRO A 89 -34.20 0.45 10.12
N HIS A 90 -34.77 0.99 9.04
CA HIS A 90 -35.54 2.24 8.99
C HIS A 90 -34.71 3.54 9.06
N MET A 91 -35.04 4.50 8.20
CA MET A 91 -34.51 5.86 8.30
C MET A 91 -35.32 6.62 9.33
N LEU A 92 -34.68 7.05 10.42
CA LEU A 92 -35.32 7.96 11.37
C LEU A 92 -35.54 9.30 10.67
N SER A 93 -36.81 9.67 10.44
CA SER A 93 -37.18 11.03 10.09
C SER A 93 -37.02 11.94 11.32
N PRO A 94 -36.79 13.25 11.13
CA PRO A 94 -36.62 14.20 12.24
C PRO A 94 -37.78 14.17 13.26
N GLU A 95 -38.98 13.81 12.82
CA GLU A 95 -40.20 13.75 13.63
C GLU A 95 -40.23 12.62 14.65
N LEU A 96 -39.36 11.60 14.51
CA LEU A 96 -39.28 10.45 15.42
C LEU A 96 -38.35 10.67 16.62
N ASN A 97 -37.73 11.85 16.74
CA ASN A 97 -36.80 12.23 17.81
C ASN A 97 -37.44 13.11 18.91
N LEU A 98 -38.77 13.16 19.01
CA LEU A 98 -39.50 13.84 20.09
C LEU A 98 -39.95 12.82 21.13
N ASN A 99 -39.09 12.50 22.10
CA ASN A 99 -39.44 11.89 23.39
C ASN A 99 -38.45 12.36 24.45
#